data_AF-L9Y165-F1
#
_entry.id   AF-L9Y165-F1
#
_cell.length_a   1.000
_cell.length_b   1.000
_cell.length_c   1.000
_cell.angle_alpha   90.00
_cell.angle_beta   90.00
_cell.angle_gamma   90.00
#
_symmetry.space_group_name_H-M   'P 1'
#
loop_
_entity.id
_entity.type
_entity.pdbx_description
1 polymer ?
#
loop_
_entity_poly.entity_id
_entity_poly.type
_entity_poly.pdbx_seq_one_letter_code
_entity_poly.pdbx_strand_id
1 'polypeptide(L)' 'MNYPDGRCRNCGHRLYEQLEGHYRCPNCETVYSRSTFDEPSA' A
#
# COMPACT_ATOMS: atom_id res chain seq x y z
N MET A 1 7.80 -15.28 -3.97
CA MET A 1 7.14 -14.01 -4.30
C MET A 1 7.69 -12.91 -3.38
N ASN A 2 8.47 -11.97 -3.91
CA ASN A 2 8.79 -10.73 -3.22
C ASN A 2 7.60 -9.78 -3.48
N TYR A 3 6.61 -9.73 -2.59
CA TYR A 3 5.59 -8.69 -2.66
C TYR A 3 6.30 -7.36 -2.37
N PRO A 4 6.33 -6.41 -3.34
CA PRO A 4 7.11 -5.20 -3.17
C PRO A 4 6.38 -4.34 -2.14
N ASP A 5 6.97 -4.35 -0.95
CA ASP A 5 7.02 -3.28 0.01
C ASP A 5 5.72 -2.49 0.13
N GLY A 6 4.91 -2.78 1.15
CA GLY A 6 3.87 -1.90 1.66
C GLY A 6 4.46 -0.57 2.10
N ARG A 7 4.90 0.22 1.13
CA ARG A 7 5.63 1.48 1.18
C ARG A 7 5.05 2.38 0.12
N CYS A 8 4.93 3.65 0.47
CA CYS A 8 4.42 4.68 -0.40
C CYS A 8 5.36 4.88 -1.60
N ARG A 9 4.83 4.85 -2.83
CA ARG A 9 5.62 5.16 -4.04
C ARG A 9 6.14 6.60 -4.07
N ASN A 10 5.53 7.51 -3.31
CA ASN A 10 5.88 8.91 -3.33
C ASN A 10 7.04 9.26 -2.36
N CYS A 11 7.01 8.71 -1.13
CA CYS A 11 8.00 9.03 -0.10
C CYS A 11 8.76 7.82 0.46
N GLY A 12 8.45 6.60 0.02
CA GLY A 12 9.09 5.38 0.51
C GLY A 12 8.73 4.98 1.95
N HIS A 13 7.90 5.75 2.65
CA HIS A 13 7.43 5.42 4.00
C HIS A 13 6.53 4.19 3.99
N ARG A 14 6.61 3.39 5.06
CA ARG A 14 5.74 2.24 5.25
C ARG A 14 4.27 2.66 5.27
N LEU A 15 3.45 1.95 4.51
CA LEU A 15 2.02 2.10 4.50
C LEU A 15 1.42 1.31 5.66
N TYR A 16 0.35 1.86 6.23
CA TYR A 16 -0.38 1.23 7.32
C TYR A 16 -1.72 0.74 6.80
N GLU A 17 -2.00 -0.53 7.06
CA GLU A 17 -3.32 -1.09 6.80
C GLU A 17 -4.36 -0.41 7.69
N GLN A 18 -5.48 -0.05 7.10
CA GLN A 18 -6.65 0.46 7.79
C GLN A 18 -7.72 -0.64 7.87
N LEU A 19 -8.61 -0.57 8.85
CA LEU A 19 -9.65 -1.59 9.08
C LEU A 19 -10.55 -1.84 7.86
N GLU A 20 -10.68 -0.85 6.96
CA GLU A 20 -11.47 -0.93 5.73
C GLU A 20 -10.75 -1.65 4.58
N GLY A 21 -9.56 -2.22 4.82
CA GLY A 21 -8.81 -2.94 3.80
C GLY A 21 -8.13 -2.04 2.77
N HIS A 22 -7.80 -0.80 3.14
CA HIS A 22 -6.94 0.08 2.35
C HIS A 22 -5.66 0.41 3.14
N TYR A 23 -4.60 0.77 2.42
CA TYR A 23 -3.32 1.15 2.98
C TYR A 23 -3.14 2.66 2.90
N ARG A 24 -2.82 3.32 4.01
CA ARG A 24 -2.58 4.76 4.02
C ARG A 24 -1.12 5.07 4.34
N CYS A 25 -0.54 6.00 3.61
CA CYS A 25 0.73 6.60 3.97
C CYS A 25 0.50 7.72 5.00
N PRO A 26 1.11 7.69 6.20
CA PRO A 26 0.95 8.77 7.16
C PRO A 26 1.66 10.07 6.76
N ASN A 27 2.62 10.01 5.83
CA ASN A 27 3.42 11.16 5.42
C ASN A 27 2.84 11.91 4.21
N CYS A 28 2.40 11.18 3.18
CA CYS A 28 1.79 11.78 1.98
C CYS A 28 0.26 11.77 2.03
N GLU A 29 -0.32 11.12 3.05
CA GLU A 29 -1.76 10.87 3.19
C GLU A 29 -2.40 10.11 2.02
N THR A 30 -1.58 9.58 1.11
CA THR A 30 -2.01 8.80 -0.04
C THR A 30 -2.63 7.49 0.41
N VAL A 31 -3.83 7.22 -0.10
CA VAL A 31 -4.56 5.98 0.12
C VAL A 31 -4.33 5.05 -1.06
N TYR A 32 -3.98 3.81 -0.77
CA TYR A 32 -3.77 2.73 -1.72
C TYR A 32 -4.78 1.63 -1.42
N SER A 33 -5.56 1.24 -2.41
CA SER A 33 -6.48 0.11 -2.25
C SER A 33 -5.69 -1.19 -2.12
N ARG A 34 -6.17 -2.15 -1.31
CA ARG A 34 -5.54 -3.47 -1.20
C ARG A 34 -5.43 -4.19 -2.53
N SER A 35 -6.39 -3.98 -3.44
CA SER A 35 -6.34 -4.45 -4.84
C SER A 35 -5.10 -3.99 -5.61
N THR A 36 -4.48 -2.86 -5.22
CA THR A 36 -3.23 -2.36 -5.83
C THR A 36 -2.03 -3.25 -5.51
N PHE A 37 -2.10 -3.98 -4.40
CA PHE A 37 -1.05 -4.90 -3.95
C PHE A 37 -1.47 -6.37 -4.09
N ASP A 38 -2.78 -6.61 -4.20
CA ASP A 38 -3.45 -7.88 -4.40
C ASP A 38 -3.84 -8.04 -5.89
N GLU A 39 -2.94 -7.73 -6.81
CA GLU A 39 -3.03 -8.28 -8.17
C GLU A 39 -2.26 -9.61 -8.20
N PRO A 40 -2.94 -10.77 -8.20
CA PRO A 40 -2.32 -11.96 -8.75
C PRO A 40 -2.11 -11.68 -10.24
N SER A 41 -0.86 -11.58 -10.69
CA SER A 41 -0.56 -11.63 -12.12
C SER A 41 -1.27 -12.85 -12.73
N ALA A 42 -2.31 -12.60 -13.52
CA ALA A 42 -3.03 -13.58 -14.32
C ALA A 42 -2.74 -13.30 -15.80
#